data_AF-A0A7W3TRD3-F1
#
_entry.id   AF-A0A7W3TRD3-F1
#
_cell.length_a   1.000
_cell.length_b   1.000
_cell.length_c   1.000
_cell.angle_alpha   90.00
_cell.angle_beta   90.00
_cell.angle_gamma   90.00
#
_symmetry.space_group_name_H-M   'P 1'
#
loop_
_entity.id
_entity.type
_entity.pdbx_description
1 polymer ?
#
loop_
_entity_poly.entity_id
_entity_poly.type
_entity_poly.pdbx_seq_one_letter_code
_entity_poly.pdbx_strand_id
1 'polypeptide(L)'
;MKKIIYWVLLAFLIVGSTTFSVQRTHSLIYVHSLVLITIMVTMSMISFITLLYCVMTLIFDFKLFHVDSIFSLILLIAVFIGILMSNFLRWFQQHFHYRQTSLTIMEYYIQWSLIYTTIYQVIFSDLSKSSKYMIRIVAESKVINPDYLIMALFPALISTWIAIVIYKVQQKQI
;
A
#
# COMPACT_ATOMS: atom_id res chain seq x y z
N MET A 1 -25.37 12.59 -2.46
CA MET A 1 -25.24 12.81 -0.99
C MET A 1 -24.90 11.53 -0.20
N LYS A 2 -25.53 10.37 -0.45
CA LYS A 2 -25.25 9.12 0.31
C LYS A 2 -23.77 8.65 0.28
N LYS A 3 -23.04 8.85 -0.83
CA LYS A 3 -21.61 8.48 -0.93
C LYS A 3 -20.69 9.30 -0.02
N ILE A 4 -21.00 10.58 0.20
CA ILE A 4 -20.19 11.47 1.05
C ILE A 4 -20.28 11.05 2.52
N ILE A 5 -21.45 10.60 2.97
CA ILE A 5 -21.68 10.12 4.33
C ILE A 5 -20.78 8.92 4.67
N TYR A 6 -20.57 7.97 3.73
CA TYR A 6 -19.68 6.83 3.97
C TYR A 6 -18.20 7.25 4.07
N TRP A 7 -17.75 8.20 3.25
CA TRP A 7 -16.41 8.74 3.34
C TRP A 7 -16.18 9.55 4.63
N VAL A 8 -17.20 10.29 5.07
CA VAL A 8 -17.19 11.02 6.34
C VAL A 8 -17.20 10.06 7.52
N LEU A 9 -17.99 8.98 7.49
CA LEU A 9 -18.00 7.95 8.52
C LEU A 9 -16.68 7.16 8.58
N LEU A 10 -16.07 6.88 7.43
CA LEU A 10 -14.79 6.18 7.36
C LEU A 10 -13.64 7.07 7.87
N ALA A 11 -13.65 8.36 7.50
CA ALA A 11 -12.75 9.35 8.09
C ALA A 11 -12.98 9.50 9.60
N PHE A 12 -14.22 9.51 10.06
CA PHE A 12 -14.58 9.60 11.47
C PHE A 12 -14.19 8.35 12.26
N LEU A 13 -14.26 7.15 11.67
CA LEU A 13 -13.80 5.91 12.28
C LEU A 13 -12.27 5.86 12.39
N ILE A 14 -11.56 6.30 11.35
CA ILE A 14 -10.10 6.39 11.36
C ILE A 14 -9.64 7.43 12.40
N VAL A 15 -10.25 8.62 12.42
CA VAL A 15 -9.94 9.68 13.40
C VAL A 15 -10.44 9.34 14.81
N GLY A 16 -11.54 8.62 14.94
CA GLY A 16 -12.08 8.14 16.22
C GLY A 16 -11.17 7.09 16.86
N SER A 17 -10.64 6.15 16.06
CA SER A 17 -9.71 5.14 16.54
C SER A 17 -8.36 5.73 16.99
N THR A 18 -7.93 6.86 16.42
CA THR A 18 -6.70 7.55 16.82
C THR A 18 -6.89 8.49 18.02
N THR A 19 -8.12 8.89 18.33
CA THR A 19 -8.43 9.82 19.44
C THR A 19 -8.85 9.12 20.74
N PHE A 20 -9.38 7.90 20.68
CA PHE A 20 -9.83 7.17 21.89
C PHE A 20 -8.72 6.48 22.69
N SER A 21 -7.46 6.46 22.22
CA SER A 21 -6.32 5.85 22.92
C SER A 21 -5.36 6.86 23.59
N VAL A 22 -5.78 8.12 23.77
CA VAL A 22 -4.84 9.23 23.99
C VAL A 22 -4.49 9.43 25.47
N GLN A 23 -3.32 8.90 25.85
CA GLN A 23 -2.37 9.63 26.70
C GLN A 23 -1.49 10.51 25.78
N ARG A 24 -1.55 11.82 26.00
CA ARG A 24 -1.14 12.93 25.10
C ARG A 24 0.28 12.90 24.51
N THR A 25 1.21 12.10 25.04
CA THR A 25 2.60 12.02 24.56
C THR A 25 2.85 10.82 23.64
N HIS A 26 2.07 9.75 23.75
CA HIS A 26 2.20 8.57 22.91
C HIS A 26 1.39 8.65 21.62
N SER A 27 0.33 9.46 21.57
CA SER A 27 -0.53 9.60 20.39
C SER A 27 0.17 10.20 19.18
N LEU A 28 1.14 11.10 19.39
CA LEU A 28 1.89 11.74 18.30
C LEU A 28 2.72 10.73 17.51
N ILE A 29 3.27 9.70 18.18
CA ILE A 29 4.04 8.63 17.51
C ILE A 29 3.15 7.85 16.53
N TYR A 30 1.89 7.58 16.88
CA TYR A 30 0.96 6.88 16.01
C TYR A 30 0.55 7.73 14.80
N VAL A 31 0.23 9.01 15.02
CA VAL A 31 -0.13 9.94 13.94
C VAL A 31 1.04 10.10 12.96
N HIS A 32 2.25 10.29 13.49
CA HIS A 32 3.49 10.35 12.73
C HIS A 32 3.70 9.09 11.87
N SER A 33 3.52 7.90 12.47
CA SER A 33 3.61 6.62 11.77
C SER A 33 2.59 6.52 10.64
N LEU A 34 1.32 6.89 10.87
CA LEU A 34 0.26 6.85 9.87
C LEU A 34 0.52 7.79 8.69
N VAL A 35 0.98 9.01 8.97
CA VAL A 35 1.34 9.99 7.93
C VAL A 35 2.48 9.44 7.07
N LEU A 36 3.52 8.88 7.71
CA LEU A 36 4.67 8.33 6.99
C LEU A 36 4.30 7.12 6.13
N ILE A 37 3.46 6.19 6.64
CA ILE A 37 2.94 5.07 5.85
C ILE A 37 2.19 5.58 4.63
N THR A 38 1.31 6.55 4.81
CA THR A 38 0.51 7.10 3.72
C THR A 38 1.41 7.69 2.62
N ILE A 39 2.44 8.43 3.00
CA ILE A 39 3.44 8.98 2.06
C ILE A 39 4.21 7.85 1.37
N MET A 40 4.70 6.86 2.11
CA MET A 40 5.51 5.78 1.52
C MET A 40 4.70 4.88 0.59
N VAL A 41 3.45 4.56 0.95
CA VAL A 41 2.55 3.74 0.12
C VAL A 41 2.18 4.50 -1.15
N THR A 42 1.86 5.80 -1.05
CA THR A 42 1.54 6.61 -2.24
C THR A 42 2.74 6.78 -3.16
N MET A 43 3.93 7.06 -2.62
CA MET A 43 5.16 7.11 -3.42
C MET A 43 5.48 5.75 -4.06
N SER A 44 5.32 4.65 -3.33
CA SER A 44 5.52 3.30 -3.87
C SER A 44 4.53 2.98 -4.97
N MET A 45 3.26 3.39 -4.83
CA MET A 45 2.22 3.20 -5.83
C MET A 45 2.52 3.96 -7.12
N ILE A 46 2.90 5.25 -7.01
CA ILE A 46 3.29 6.06 -8.17
C ILE A 46 4.50 5.42 -8.85
N SER A 47 5.54 5.10 -8.08
CA SER A 47 6.77 4.48 -8.60
C SER A 47 6.48 3.15 -9.30
N PHE A 48 5.57 2.35 -8.74
CA PHE A 48 5.14 1.08 -9.32
C PHE A 48 4.45 1.27 -10.66
N ILE A 49 3.47 2.16 -10.73
CA ILE A 49 2.74 2.44 -11.97
C ILE A 49 3.68 2.96 -13.05
N THR A 50 4.57 3.91 -12.71
CA THR A 50 5.53 4.48 -13.66
C THR A 50 6.51 3.42 -14.17
N LEU A 51 7.06 2.58 -13.30
CA LEU A 51 8.03 1.57 -13.70
C LEU A 51 7.36 0.43 -14.48
N LEU A 52 6.15 0.02 -14.08
CA LEU A 52 5.35 -0.95 -14.84
C LEU A 52 5.07 -0.43 -16.25
N TYR A 53 4.64 0.83 -16.39
CA TYR A 53 4.41 1.45 -17.69
C TYR A 53 5.68 1.45 -18.55
N CYS A 54 6.81 1.88 -17.99
CA CYS A 54 8.11 1.89 -18.67
C CYS A 54 8.52 0.50 -19.18
N VAL A 55 8.41 -0.52 -18.33
CA VAL A 55 8.75 -1.89 -18.71
C VAL A 55 7.82 -2.44 -19.80
N MET A 56 6.52 -2.15 -19.72
CA MET A 56 5.57 -2.58 -20.75
C MET A 56 5.88 -1.93 -22.10
N THR A 57 6.20 -0.63 -22.14
CA THR A 57 6.66 0.05 -23.37
C THR A 57 7.90 -0.63 -23.96
N LEU A 58 8.88 -1.00 -23.13
CA LEU A 58 10.10 -1.69 -23.59
C LEU A 58 9.82 -3.09 -24.17
N ILE A 59 8.85 -3.82 -23.62
CA ILE A 59 8.48 -5.16 -24.10
C ILE A 59 7.69 -5.05 -25.41
N PHE A 60 6.67 -4.20 -25.48
CA PHE A 60 5.77 -4.12 -26.63
C PHE A 60 6.36 -3.37 -27.82
N ASP A 61 7.02 -2.23 -27.59
CA ASP A 61 7.49 -1.37 -28.67
C ASP A 61 8.89 -1.75 -29.14
N PHE A 62 9.77 -2.14 -28.22
CA PHE A 62 11.16 -2.45 -28.53
C PHE A 62 11.46 -3.95 -28.62
N LYS A 63 10.52 -4.83 -28.23
CA LYS A 63 10.69 -6.30 -28.18
C LYS A 63 11.99 -6.75 -27.52
N LEU A 64 12.47 -5.97 -26.54
CA LEU A 64 13.81 -6.13 -25.99
C LEU A 64 13.90 -7.28 -24.97
N PHE A 65 12.76 -7.63 -24.35
CA PHE A 65 12.66 -8.61 -23.28
C PHE A 65 11.50 -9.57 -23.52
N HIS A 66 11.70 -10.84 -23.19
CA HIS A 66 10.64 -11.83 -23.05
C HIS A 66 10.30 -11.98 -21.56
N VAL A 67 9.01 -11.97 -21.23
CA VAL A 67 8.54 -12.13 -19.85
C VAL A 67 7.82 -13.47 -19.75
N ASP A 68 8.37 -14.39 -18.97
CA ASP A 68 7.80 -15.73 -18.77
C ASP A 68 6.48 -15.67 -17.97
N SER A 69 6.37 -14.76 -17.00
CA SER A 69 5.12 -14.53 -16.27
C SER A 69 4.95 -13.09 -15.79
N ILE A 70 3.76 -12.53 -16.02
CA ILE A 70 3.36 -11.19 -15.56
C ILE A 70 3.44 -11.11 -14.03
N PHE A 71 3.11 -12.20 -13.34
CA PHE A 71 3.20 -12.28 -11.88
C PHE A 71 4.64 -12.07 -11.38
N SER A 72 5.61 -12.80 -11.95
CA SER A 72 7.02 -12.62 -11.57
C SER A 72 7.52 -11.22 -11.87
N LEU A 73 7.06 -10.62 -12.97
CA LEU A 73 7.42 -9.25 -13.32
C LEU A 73 6.93 -8.25 -12.26
N ILE A 74 5.65 -8.33 -11.89
CA ILE A 74 5.05 -7.46 -10.86
C ILE A 74 5.81 -7.59 -9.54
N LEU A 75 6.13 -8.82 -9.12
CA LEU A 75 6.86 -9.07 -7.89
C LEU A 75 8.28 -8.51 -7.95
N LEU A 76 9.00 -8.69 -9.06
CA LEU A 76 10.34 -8.15 -9.26
C LEU A 76 10.34 -6.61 -9.18
N ILE A 77 9.38 -5.97 -9.83
CA ILE A 77 9.18 -4.51 -9.78
C ILE A 77 8.92 -4.07 -8.34
N ALA A 78 8.03 -4.76 -7.62
CA ALA A 78 7.73 -4.43 -6.22
C ALA A 78 8.97 -4.53 -5.31
N VAL A 79 9.78 -5.59 -5.46
CA VAL A 79 11.03 -5.77 -4.71
C VAL A 79 12.02 -4.65 -5.04
N PHE A 80 12.20 -4.34 -6.33
CA PHE A 80 13.10 -3.28 -6.78
C PHE A 80 12.73 -1.92 -6.19
N ILE A 81 11.44 -1.57 -6.21
CA ILE A 81 10.95 -0.32 -5.61
C ILE A 81 11.11 -0.35 -4.09
N GLY A 82 10.90 -1.49 -3.44
CA GLY A 82 11.13 -1.63 -2.00
C GLY A 82 12.58 -1.36 -1.61
N ILE A 83 13.53 -1.84 -2.41
CA ILE A 83 14.96 -1.55 -2.23
C ILE A 83 15.23 -0.04 -2.41
N LEU A 84 14.70 0.58 -3.47
CA LEU A 84 14.84 2.03 -3.68
C LEU A 84 14.24 2.84 -2.52
N MET A 85 13.06 2.46 -2.05
CA MET A 85 12.37 3.12 -0.94
C MET A 85 13.07 2.93 0.41
N SER A 86 13.85 1.86 0.59
CA SER A 86 14.68 1.70 1.79
C SER A 86 15.73 2.82 1.91
N ASN A 87 16.29 3.26 0.77
CA ASN A 87 17.24 4.39 0.74
C ASN A 87 16.52 5.71 1.05
N PHE A 88 15.31 5.89 0.54
CA PHE A 88 14.46 7.05 0.89
C PHE A 88 14.17 7.08 2.39
N LEU A 89 13.80 5.95 2.99
CA LEU A 89 13.56 5.84 4.43
C LEU A 89 14.81 6.15 5.25
N ARG A 90 15.99 5.71 4.79
CA ARG A 90 17.27 6.07 5.41
C ARG A 90 17.54 7.57 5.37
N TRP A 91 17.34 8.20 4.22
CA TRP A 91 17.47 9.65 4.07
C TRP A 91 16.48 10.40 4.97
N PHE A 92 15.23 9.94 5.03
CA PHE A 92 14.20 10.54 5.87
C PHE A 92 14.53 10.43 7.36
N GLN A 93 15.03 9.27 7.81
CA GLN A 93 15.45 9.08 9.20
C GLN A 93 16.56 10.06 9.58
N GLN A 94 17.57 10.24 8.72
CA GLN A 94 18.70 11.13 9.01
C GLN A 94 18.25 12.58 9.24
N HIS A 95 17.17 13.02 8.58
CA HIS A 95 16.65 14.37 8.71
C HIS A 95 15.69 14.52 9.91
N PHE A 96 14.81 13.54 10.14
CA PHE A 96 13.70 13.68 11.09
C PHE A 96 13.84 12.86 12.38
N HIS A 97 14.91 12.07 12.54
CA HIS A 97 15.25 11.30 13.75
C HIS A 97 14.06 10.55 14.38
N TYR A 98 13.44 9.66 13.61
CA TYR A 98 12.22 8.94 14.03
C TYR A 98 12.50 7.87 15.09
N ARG A 99 11.55 7.66 16.00
CA ARG A 99 11.68 6.63 17.05
C ARG A 99 11.46 5.23 16.46
N GLN A 100 12.26 4.26 16.90
CA GLN A 100 12.18 2.86 16.46
C GLN A 100 10.80 2.21 16.62
N THR A 101 10.07 2.60 17.65
CA THR A 101 8.70 2.13 17.90
C THR A 101 7.77 2.46 16.72
N SER A 102 7.99 3.59 16.04
CA SER A 102 7.20 3.98 14.88
C SER A 102 7.38 3.02 13.72
N LEU A 103 8.62 2.65 13.38
CA LEU A 103 8.90 1.70 12.29
C LEU A 103 8.24 0.34 12.52
N THR A 104 8.21 -0.10 13.77
CA THR A 104 7.54 -1.36 14.16
C THR A 104 6.02 -1.23 14.01
N ILE A 105 5.44 -0.11 14.44
CA ILE A 105 4.01 0.18 14.25
C ILE A 105 3.66 0.21 12.76
N MET A 106 4.50 0.84 11.92
CA MET A 106 4.30 0.90 10.48
C MET A 106 4.30 -0.48 9.83
N GLU A 107 5.27 -1.33 10.22
CA GLU A 107 5.34 -2.71 9.76
C GLU A 107 4.04 -3.47 10.05
N TYR A 108 3.54 -3.38 11.28
CA TYR A 108 2.28 -4.02 11.66
C TYR A 108 1.09 -3.49 10.86
N TYR A 109 0.97 -2.17 10.68
CA TYR A 109 -0.12 -1.61 9.87
C TYR A 109 -0.10 -2.14 8.44
N ILE A 110 1.06 -2.19 7.80
CA ILE A 110 1.17 -2.68 6.41
C ILE A 110 0.86 -4.18 6.34
N GLN A 111 1.34 -4.99 7.29
CA GLN A 111 1.01 -6.41 7.36
C GLN A 111 -0.49 -6.65 7.51
N TRP A 112 -1.15 -5.93 8.42
CA TRP A 112 -2.60 -6.00 8.56
C TRP A 112 -3.33 -5.53 7.31
N SER A 113 -2.90 -4.42 6.69
CA SER A 113 -3.48 -3.95 5.43
C SER A 113 -3.37 -4.97 4.30
N LEU A 114 -2.24 -5.68 4.18
CA LEU A 114 -2.06 -6.77 3.22
C LEU A 114 -3.03 -7.92 3.48
N ILE A 115 -3.18 -8.35 4.74
CA ILE A 115 -4.13 -9.39 5.12
C ILE A 115 -5.56 -8.97 4.76
N TYR A 116 -5.97 -7.76 5.14
CA TYR A 116 -7.32 -7.25 4.85
C TYR A 116 -7.59 -7.15 3.35
N THR A 117 -6.62 -6.68 2.57
CA THR A 117 -6.78 -6.53 1.11
C THR A 117 -6.87 -7.90 0.44
N THR A 118 -6.12 -8.89 0.91
CA THR A 118 -6.19 -10.27 0.41
C THR A 118 -7.54 -10.92 0.71
N ILE A 119 -8.02 -10.79 1.95
CA ILE A 119 -9.34 -11.31 2.34
C ILE A 119 -10.43 -10.64 1.51
N TYR A 120 -10.36 -9.32 1.34
CA TYR A 120 -11.31 -8.58 0.50
C TYR A 120 -11.31 -9.11 -0.94
N GLN A 121 -10.14 -9.30 -1.53
CA GLN A 121 -10.01 -9.81 -2.90
C GLN A 121 -10.60 -11.22 -3.04
N VAL A 122 -10.32 -12.13 -2.10
CA VAL A 122 -10.85 -13.50 -2.12
C VAL A 122 -12.38 -13.48 -2.02
N ILE A 123 -12.92 -12.79 -1.00
CA ILE A 123 -14.38 -12.69 -0.79
C ILE A 123 -15.06 -12.12 -2.03
N PHE A 124 -14.55 -11.02 -2.59
CA PHE A 124 -15.18 -10.38 -3.76
C PHE A 124 -15.06 -11.23 -5.03
N SER A 125 -13.96 -11.95 -5.20
CA SER A 125 -13.77 -12.88 -6.32
C SER A 125 -14.74 -14.06 -6.28
N ASP A 126 -15.10 -14.53 -5.09
CA ASP A 126 -16.07 -15.62 -4.92
C ASP A 126 -17.52 -15.11 -4.96
N LEU A 127 -17.80 -13.94 -4.37
CA LEU A 127 -19.12 -13.30 -4.43
C LEU A 127 -19.52 -12.88 -5.84
N SER A 128 -18.56 -12.38 -6.63
CA SER A 128 -18.79 -11.98 -8.03
C SER A 128 -19.12 -13.18 -8.91
N LYS A 129 -18.50 -14.34 -8.69
CA LYS A 129 -18.87 -15.60 -9.34
C LYS A 129 -20.28 -16.07 -8.92
N SER A 130 -20.67 -15.85 -7.67
CA SER A 130 -21.95 -16.34 -7.13
C SER A 130 -23.15 -15.43 -7.39
N SER A 131 -22.97 -14.13 -7.68
CA SER A 131 -24.09 -13.18 -7.70
C SER A 131 -24.04 -12.17 -8.85
N LYS A 132 -24.86 -12.40 -9.88
CA LYS A 132 -25.08 -11.43 -10.99
C LYS A 132 -25.59 -10.06 -10.52
N TYR A 133 -26.25 -9.99 -9.36
CA TYR A 133 -26.88 -8.77 -8.85
C TYR A 133 -25.89 -7.76 -8.24
N MET A 134 -24.79 -8.20 -7.61
CA MET A 134 -23.81 -7.27 -7.03
C MET A 134 -22.92 -6.59 -8.08
N ILE A 135 -22.60 -7.31 -9.17
CA ILE A 135 -21.84 -6.75 -10.30
C ILE A 135 -22.55 -5.51 -10.84
N ARG A 136 -23.88 -5.50 -10.88
CA ARG A 136 -24.68 -4.37 -11.34
C ARG A 136 -24.56 -3.13 -10.42
N ILE A 137 -24.55 -3.34 -9.10
CA ILE A 137 -24.43 -2.25 -8.11
C ILE A 137 -23.03 -1.61 -8.14
N VAL A 138 -21.99 -2.41 -8.34
CA VAL A 138 -20.60 -1.92 -8.46
C VAL A 138 -20.38 -1.24 -9.81
N ALA A 139 -20.89 -1.82 -10.91
CA ALA A 139 -20.76 -1.28 -12.26
C ALA A 139 -21.50 0.05 -12.46
N GLU A 140 -22.64 0.25 -11.79
CA GLU A 140 -23.36 1.54 -11.80
C GLU A 140 -22.66 2.62 -10.96
N SER A 141 -21.69 2.24 -10.13
CA SER A 141 -20.85 3.19 -9.42
C SER A 141 -19.69 3.61 -10.33
N LYS A 142 -19.67 4.89 -10.78
CA LYS A 142 -18.48 5.53 -11.42
C LYS A 142 -17.26 5.66 -10.49
N VAL A 143 -17.06 4.69 -9.59
CA VAL A 143 -15.90 4.59 -8.73
C VAL A 143 -14.86 3.77 -9.51
N ILE A 144 -13.60 4.17 -9.42
CA ILE A 144 -12.46 3.42 -9.97
C ILE A 144 -12.67 1.93 -9.69
N ASN A 145 -12.58 1.08 -10.73
CA ASN A 145 -12.80 -0.36 -10.56
C ASN A 145 -11.87 -0.87 -9.45
N PRO A 146 -12.41 -1.45 -8.36
CA PRO A 146 -11.62 -1.85 -7.19
C PRO A 146 -10.48 -2.80 -7.56
N ASP A 147 -10.63 -3.60 -8.61
CA ASP A 147 -9.60 -4.54 -9.06
C ASP A 147 -8.33 -3.82 -9.52
N TYR A 148 -8.45 -2.70 -10.23
CA TYR A 148 -7.29 -1.91 -10.66
C TYR A 148 -6.62 -1.19 -9.49
N LEU A 149 -7.41 -0.76 -8.51
CA LEU A 149 -6.87 -0.17 -7.28
C LEU A 149 -6.06 -1.20 -6.50
N ILE A 150 -6.62 -2.40 -6.32
CA ILE A 150 -5.97 -3.52 -5.62
C ILE A 150 -4.70 -3.96 -6.35
N MET A 151 -4.73 -4.01 -7.69
CA MET A 151 -3.57 -4.36 -8.53
C MET A 151 -2.37 -3.44 -8.31
N ALA A 152 -2.59 -2.14 -8.06
CA ALA A 152 -1.53 -1.19 -7.76
C ALA A 152 -1.20 -1.11 -6.26
N LEU A 153 -2.21 -1.28 -5.39
CA LEU A 153 -2.06 -1.19 -3.94
C LEU A 153 -1.24 -2.37 -3.37
N PHE A 154 -1.46 -3.59 -3.84
CA PHE A 154 -0.71 -4.77 -3.36
C PHE A 154 0.80 -4.64 -3.53
N PRO A 155 1.31 -4.38 -4.76
CA PRO A 155 2.74 -4.19 -4.97
C PRO A 155 3.29 -3.01 -4.18
N ALA A 156 2.52 -1.94 -4.00
CA ALA A 156 2.93 -0.78 -3.22
C ALA A 156 3.08 -1.09 -1.72
N LEU A 157 2.13 -1.84 -1.15
CA LEU A 157 2.19 -2.29 0.24
C LEU A 157 3.37 -3.24 0.46
N ILE A 158 3.58 -4.22 -0.44
CA ILE A 158 4.73 -5.15 -0.39
C ILE A 158 6.04 -4.37 -0.48
N SER A 159 6.18 -3.46 -1.45
CA SER A 159 7.35 -2.59 -1.61
C SER A 159 7.64 -1.78 -0.34
N THR A 160 6.61 -1.17 0.25
CA THR A 160 6.77 -0.37 1.47
C THR A 160 7.20 -1.23 2.66
N TRP A 161 6.63 -2.44 2.80
CA TRP A 161 7.05 -3.38 3.83
C TRP A 161 8.51 -3.82 3.65
N ILE A 162 8.92 -4.19 2.42
CA ILE A 162 10.31 -4.53 2.09
C ILE A 162 11.25 -3.38 2.46
N ALA A 163 10.88 -2.14 2.13
CA ALA A 163 11.68 -0.96 2.47
C ALA A 163 11.93 -0.84 3.98
N ILE A 164 10.90 -1.04 4.79
CA ILE A 164 11.00 -0.99 6.26
C ILE A 164 11.86 -2.14 6.79
N VAL A 165 11.65 -3.37 6.30
CA VAL A 165 12.42 -4.55 6.73
C VAL A 165 13.90 -4.37 6.41
N ILE A 166 14.24 -4.01 5.17
CA ILE A 166 15.62 -3.74 4.75
C ILE A 166 16.25 -2.67 5.64
N TYR A 167 15.52 -1.58 5.89
CA TYR A 167 16.00 -0.51 6.73
C TYR A 167 16.29 -0.97 8.18
N LYS A 168 15.38 -1.75 8.78
CA LYS A 168 15.59 -2.33 10.13
C LYS A 168 16.78 -3.28 10.19
N VAL A 169 16.97 -4.12 9.17
CA VAL A 169 18.14 -5.00 9.06
C VAL A 169 19.44 -4.18 9.01
N GLN A 170 19.47 -3.12 8.20
CA GLN A 170 20.65 -2.25 8.06
C GLN A 170 21.05 -1.54 9.37
N GLN A 171 20.07 -1.25 10.23
CA GLN A 171 20.30 -0.64 11.54
C GLN A 171 20.61 -1.66 12.65
N LYS A 172 20.71 -2.96 12.33
CA LYS A 172 20.87 -4.07 13.31
C LYS A 172 19.75 -4.11 14.36
N GLN A 173 18.51 -3.88 13.94
CA GLN A 173 17.34 -3.80 14.82
C GLN A 173 16.44 -5.04 14.75
N ILE A 174 16.96 -6.12 14.17
CA ILE A 174 16.37 -7.46 14.08
C ILE A 174 17.42 -8.44 14.58
#